data_AF-A0A382RG83-F1
#
_entry.id   AF-A0A382RG83-F1
#
_cell.length_a   1.000
_cell.length_b   1.000
_cell.length_c   1.000
_cell.angle_alpha   90.00
_cell.angle_beta   90.00
_cell.angle_gamma   90.00
#
_symmetry.space_group_name_H-M   'P 1'
#
loop_
_entity.id
_entity.type
_entity.pdbx_description
1 polymer ?
#
loop_
_entity_poly.entity_id
_entity_poly.type
_entity_poly.pdbx_seq_one_letter_code
_entity_poly.pdbx_strand_id
1 'polypeptide(L)'
;PCKNEFLLKHIAQHSFKNTSEGWVLKSDAAIMRSYQYEDLTEIFMGLKCPIYLVYGLMSQIFSQELLDYTTYVGNLPEERVIGIPGARHHLFIDEPLVFVEEIKKLLKTRN
;
A
#
# COMPACT_ATOMS: atom_id res chain seq x y z
N PRO A 1 -13.10 8.87 1.14
CA PRO A 1 -13.10 9.67 -0.11
C PRO A 1 -11.91 10.62 -0.04
N CYS A 2 -11.11 10.73 -1.12
CA CYS A 2 -9.91 11.57 -1.09
C CYS A 2 -10.29 13.05 -0.93
N LYS A 3 -9.71 13.72 0.06
CA LYS A 3 -9.96 15.15 0.34
C LYS A 3 -9.29 16.08 -0.68
N ASN A 4 -8.31 15.57 -1.44
CA ASN A 4 -7.45 16.33 -2.33
C ASN A 4 -7.83 16.10 -3.80
N GLU A 5 -8.77 16.91 -4.31
CA GLU A 5 -9.24 16.77 -5.70
C GLU A 5 -8.11 16.89 -6.73
N PHE A 6 -7.13 17.77 -6.48
CA PHE A 6 -5.97 17.93 -7.35
C PHE A 6 -5.14 16.64 -7.48
N LEU A 7 -5.05 15.82 -6.42
CA LEU A 7 -4.37 14.52 -6.48
C LEU A 7 -5.15 13.54 -7.34
N LEU A 8 -6.48 13.49 -7.18
CA LEU A 8 -7.33 12.64 -8.02
C LEU A 8 -7.20 13.01 -9.49
N LYS A 9 -7.22 14.31 -9.81
CA LYS A 9 -7.02 14.81 -11.17
C LYS A 9 -5.64 14.45 -11.72
N HIS A 10 -4.59 14.60 -10.90
CA HIS A 10 -3.24 14.22 -11.28
C HIS A 10 -3.15 12.72 -11.59
N ILE A 11 -3.66 11.86 -10.69
CA ILE A 11 -3.70 10.41 -10.92
C ILE A 11 -4.42 10.10 -12.23
N ALA A 12 -5.64 10.62 -12.42
CA ALA A 12 -6.43 10.37 -13.63
C ALA A 12 -5.68 10.79 -14.90
N GLN A 13 -5.12 12.00 -14.95
CA GLN A 13 -4.35 12.49 -16.11
C GLN A 13 -3.12 11.63 -16.41
N HIS A 14 -2.49 11.07 -15.38
CA HIS A 14 -1.31 10.24 -15.50
C HIS A 14 -1.61 8.74 -15.63
N SER A 15 -2.86 8.29 -15.46
CA SER A 15 -3.26 6.90 -15.62
C SER A 15 -3.45 6.47 -17.07
N PHE A 16 -3.61 7.41 -18.00
CA PHE A 16 -3.80 7.13 -19.42
C PHE A 16 -2.56 7.48 -20.24
N LYS A 17 -2.37 6.78 -21.36
CA LYS A 17 -1.38 7.12 -22.39
C LYS A 17 -2.10 7.33 -23.72
N ASN A 18 -1.60 8.28 -24.52
CA ASN A 18 -2.10 8.50 -25.86
C ASN A 18 -1.38 7.55 -26.84
N THR A 19 -2.14 6.97 -27.76
CA THR A 19 -1.65 6.09 -28.84
C THR A 19 -2.19 6.60 -30.18
N SER A 20 -1.76 5.98 -31.29
CA SER A 20 -2.34 6.26 -32.61
C SER A 20 -3.84 5.94 -32.71
N GLU A 21 -4.37 5.12 -31.81
CA GLU A 21 -5.76 4.66 -31.78
C GLU A 21 -6.59 5.35 -30.67
N GLY A 22 -5.99 6.30 -29.95
CA GLY A 22 -6.64 7.09 -28.90
C GLY A 22 -6.03 6.90 -27.51
N TRP A 23 -6.81 7.22 -26.48
CA TRP A 23 -6.36 7.10 -25.09
C TRP A 23 -6.62 5.72 -24.54
N VAL A 24 -5.57 5.10 -23.99
CA VAL A 24 -5.67 3.80 -23.32
C VAL A 24 -5.23 3.91 -21.87
N LEU A 25 -5.90 3.17 -20.99
CA LEU A 25 -5.49 3.04 -19.60
C LEU A 25 -4.13 2.33 -19.56
N LYS A 26 -3.20 2.82 -18.74
CA LYS A 26 -1.86 2.22 -18.60
C LYS A 26 -1.92 0.86 -17.90
N SER A 27 -2.89 0.66 -17.01
CA SER A 27 -3.13 -0.62 -16.34
C SER A 27 -4.01 -1.53 -17.19
N ASP A 28 -3.75 -2.84 -17.10
CA ASP A 28 -4.60 -3.86 -17.69
C ASP A 28 -5.82 -4.12 -16.80
N ALA A 29 -7.02 -3.76 -17.30
CA ALA A 29 -8.27 -3.99 -16.59
C ALA A 29 -8.69 -5.48 -16.53
N ALA A 30 -8.12 -6.33 -17.39
CA ALA A 30 -8.43 -7.74 -17.45
C ALA A 30 -7.54 -8.62 -16.55
N ILE A 31 -6.48 -8.06 -15.95
CA ILE A 31 -5.49 -8.83 -15.19
C ILE A 31 -6.11 -9.68 -14.06
N MET A 32 -7.16 -9.15 -13.41
CA MET A 32 -7.85 -9.86 -12.34
C MET A 32 -8.58 -11.13 -12.79
N ARG A 33 -8.81 -11.32 -14.10
CA ARG A 33 -9.46 -12.53 -14.64
C ARG A 33 -8.54 -13.73 -14.69
N SER A 34 -7.24 -13.50 -14.81
CA SER A 34 -6.22 -14.55 -14.89
C SER A 34 -5.36 -14.62 -13.64
N TYR A 35 -5.40 -13.61 -12.77
CA TYR A 35 -4.61 -13.58 -11.54
C TYR A 35 -4.96 -14.76 -10.62
N GLN A 36 -3.96 -15.57 -10.32
CA GLN A 36 -4.05 -16.65 -9.34
C GLN A 36 -3.36 -16.19 -8.05
N TYR A 37 -4.05 -16.32 -6.93
CA TYR A 37 -3.46 -16.03 -5.62
C TYR A 37 -2.56 -17.19 -5.22
N GLU A 38 -1.33 -16.86 -4.84
CA GLU A 38 -0.40 -17.81 -4.23
C GLU A 38 -0.29 -17.50 -2.74
N ASP A 39 -0.11 -18.54 -1.93
CA ASP A 39 0.26 -18.36 -0.53
C ASP A 39 1.73 -17.96 -0.45
N LEU A 40 2.00 -16.76 0.05
CA LEU A 40 3.34 -16.18 0.17
C LEU A 40 3.90 -16.29 1.60
N THR A 41 3.25 -17.03 2.49
CA THR A 41 3.61 -17.13 3.91
C THR A 41 5.04 -17.63 4.11
N GLU A 42 5.44 -18.71 3.43
CA GLU A 42 6.81 -19.25 3.53
C GLU A 42 7.87 -18.24 3.06
N ILE A 43 7.60 -17.53 1.96
CA ILE A 43 8.49 -16.50 1.43
C ILE A 43 8.62 -15.37 2.45
N PHE A 44 7.50 -14.92 3.01
CA PHE A 44 7.46 -13.83 3.99
C PHE A 44 8.24 -14.17 5.27
N MET A 45 8.07 -15.38 5.81
CA MET A 45 8.85 -15.90 6.95
C MET A 45 10.35 -16.04 6.64
N GLY A 46 10.69 -16.24 5.37
CA GLY A 46 12.08 -16.44 4.92
C GLY A 46 12.90 -15.16 4.72
N LEU A 47 12.26 -13.99 4.71
CA LEU A 47 12.91 -12.71 4.43
C LEU A 47 14.07 -12.40 5.40
N LYS A 48 15.19 -11.93 4.87
CA LYS A 48 16.41 -11.60 5.64
C LYS A 48 16.62 -10.09 5.83
N CYS A 49 15.73 -9.27 5.29
CA CYS A 49 15.77 -7.83 5.45
C CYS A 49 14.78 -7.37 6.52
N PRO A 50 14.94 -6.14 7.03
CA PRO A 50 13.97 -5.55 7.96
C PRO A 50 12.64 -5.33 7.26
N ILE A 51 11.56 -5.78 7.90
CA ILE A 51 10.19 -5.63 7.41
C ILE A 51 9.49 -4.58 8.26
N TYR A 52 8.83 -3.64 7.60
CA TYR A 52 7.96 -2.65 8.21
C TYR A 52 6.58 -2.76 7.59
N LEU A 53 5.55 -2.85 8.42
CA LEU A 53 4.16 -2.88 7.99
C LEU A 53 3.55 -1.49 8.19
N VAL A 54 3.23 -0.81 7.10
CA VAL A 54 2.56 0.49 7.13
C VAL A 54 1.16 0.35 6.54
N TYR A 55 0.13 0.69 7.29
CA TYR A 55 -1.27 0.50 6.88
C TYR A 55 -2.15 1.67 7.32
N GLY A 56 -3.30 1.84 6.68
CA GLY A 56 -4.30 2.82 7.09
C GLY A 56 -5.23 2.27 8.16
N LEU A 57 -5.40 2.99 9.28
CA LEU A 57 -6.25 2.55 10.40
C LEU A 57 -7.73 2.41 10.04
N MET A 58 -8.17 3.02 8.93
CA MET A 58 -9.55 2.95 8.44
C MET A 58 -9.68 2.02 7.23
N SER A 59 -8.71 1.15 6.97
CA SER A 59 -8.76 0.20 5.86
C SER A 59 -9.93 -0.78 6.02
N GLN A 60 -10.74 -0.92 4.98
CA GLN A 60 -11.86 -1.87 4.97
C GLN A 60 -11.46 -3.26 4.46
N ILE A 61 -10.29 -3.37 3.84
CA ILE A 61 -9.78 -4.62 3.25
C ILE A 61 -8.55 -5.15 3.99
N PHE A 62 -8.07 -4.42 4.99
CA PHE A 62 -7.00 -4.84 5.89
C PHE A 62 -7.56 -4.82 7.31
N SER A 63 -8.17 -5.93 7.70
CA SER A 63 -8.86 -6.10 8.97
C SER A 63 -7.87 -6.28 10.13
N GLN A 64 -8.38 -6.20 11.37
CA GLN A 64 -7.59 -6.53 12.56
C GLN A 64 -7.05 -7.97 12.51
N GLU A 65 -7.86 -8.92 12.03
CA GLU A 65 -7.44 -10.32 11.87
C GLU A 65 -6.25 -10.46 10.90
N LEU A 66 -6.28 -9.75 9.77
CA LEU A 66 -5.16 -9.74 8.83
C LEU A 66 -3.92 -9.07 9.43
N LEU A 67 -4.10 -8.01 10.22
CA LEU A 67 -3.00 -7.37 10.93
C LEU A 67 -2.35 -8.36 11.90
N ASP A 68 -3.14 -8.98 12.78
CA ASP A 68 -2.66 -9.92 13.80
C ASP A 68 -1.96 -11.12 13.17
N TYR A 69 -2.52 -11.67 12.09
CA TYR A 69 -1.89 -12.77 11.35
C TYR A 69 -0.56 -12.35 10.71
N THR A 70 -0.54 -11.19 10.04
CA THR A 70 0.67 -10.70 9.35
C THR A 70 1.79 -10.40 10.34
N THR A 71 1.48 -9.77 11.48
CA THR A 71 2.47 -9.44 12.52
C THR A 71 2.98 -10.70 13.21
N TYR A 72 2.11 -11.68 13.46
CA TYR A 72 2.48 -12.99 14.00
C TYR A 72 3.42 -13.77 13.06
N VAL A 73 3.01 -13.98 11.80
CA VAL A 73 3.80 -14.73 10.80
C VAL A 73 5.13 -14.04 10.54
N GLY A 74 5.13 -12.72 10.40
CA GLY A 74 6.35 -11.94 10.16
C GLY A 74 7.24 -11.79 11.40
N ASN A 75 6.78 -12.22 12.58
CA ASN A 75 7.39 -11.94 13.87
C ASN A 75 7.80 -10.45 13.99
N LEU A 76 6.87 -9.57 13.58
CA LEU A 76 7.14 -8.14 13.49
C LEU A 76 7.06 -7.50 14.87
N PRO A 77 8.11 -6.79 15.30
CA PRO A 77 8.05 -6.07 16.56
C PRO A 77 7.13 -4.84 16.42
N GLU A 78 6.50 -4.43 17.51
CA GLU A 78 5.44 -3.40 17.53
C GLU A 78 5.92 -2.07 16.89
N GLU A 79 7.17 -1.69 17.12
CA GLU A 79 7.76 -0.47 16.56
C GLU A 79 7.90 -0.47 15.02
N ARG A 80 7.70 -1.63 14.38
CA ARG A 80 7.70 -1.79 12.92
C ARG A 80 6.31 -1.93 12.32
N VAL A 81 5.27 -1.76 13.13
CA VAL A 81 3.87 -1.77 12.71
C VAL A 81 3.29 -0.36 12.85
N ILE A 82 3.11 0.34 11.73
CA ILE A 82 2.75 1.76 11.68
C ILE A 82 1.34 1.89 11.11
N GLY A 83 0.38 2.26 11.96
CA GLY A 83 -0.96 2.64 11.55
C GLY A 83 -1.06 4.14 11.26
N ILE A 84 -1.50 4.52 10.07
CA ILE A 84 -1.76 5.92 9.70
C ILE A 84 -3.21 6.29 10.02
N PRO A 85 -3.45 7.24 10.95
CA PRO A 85 -4.80 7.73 11.26
C PRO A 85 -5.44 8.44 10.07
N GLY A 86 -6.76 8.31 9.91
CA GLY A 86 -7.50 8.97 8.84
C GLY A 86 -7.34 8.34 7.45
N ALA A 87 -6.37 7.43 7.27
CA ALA A 87 -6.09 6.75 6.03
C ALA A 87 -6.83 5.41 5.90
N ARG A 88 -7.30 5.10 4.70
CA ARG A 88 -7.82 3.77 4.31
C ARG A 88 -6.72 2.98 3.59
N HIS A 89 -7.11 2.07 2.70
CA HIS A 89 -6.18 1.22 1.94
C HIS A 89 -5.19 2.03 1.07
N HIS A 90 -5.63 3.11 0.44
CA HIS A 90 -4.76 3.99 -0.35
C HIS A 90 -4.21 5.14 0.52
N LEU A 91 -3.47 4.77 1.56
CA LEU A 91 -2.99 5.72 2.58
C LEU A 91 -2.16 6.90 2.04
N PHE A 92 -1.42 6.69 0.95
CA PHE A 92 -0.65 7.73 0.26
C PHE A 92 -1.52 8.72 -0.54
N ILE A 93 -2.80 8.40 -0.78
CA ILE A 93 -3.80 9.30 -1.37
C ILE A 93 -4.59 10.02 -0.28
N ASP A 94 -4.96 9.29 0.78
CA ASP A 94 -5.78 9.83 1.87
C ASP A 94 -4.98 10.82 2.76
N GLU A 95 -3.77 10.46 3.16
CA GLU A 95 -2.91 11.26 4.07
C GLU A 95 -1.44 11.31 3.55
N PRO A 96 -1.18 11.96 2.39
CA PRO A 96 0.10 11.90 1.69
C PRO A 96 1.30 12.41 2.49
N LEU A 97 1.12 13.51 3.24
CA LEU A 97 2.21 14.11 4.02
C LEU A 97 2.60 13.22 5.20
N VAL A 98 1.61 12.71 5.92
CA VAL A 98 1.82 11.77 7.04
C VAL A 98 2.53 10.52 6.54
N PHE A 99 2.08 9.94 5.42
CA PHE A 99 2.77 8.80 4.82
C PHE A 99 4.24 9.09 4.51
N VAL A 100 4.54 10.22 3.86
CA VAL A 100 5.93 10.59 3.54
C VAL A 100 6.77 10.80 4.80
N GLU A 101 6.21 11.40 5.84
CA GLU A 101 6.90 11.58 7.12
C GLU A 101 7.22 10.25 7.79
N GLU A 102 6.26 9.32 7.86
CA GLU A 102 6.48 7.99 8.42
C GLU A 102 7.55 7.23 7.64
N ILE A 103 7.45 7.17 6.30
CA ILE A 103 8.47 6.50 5.48
C ILE A 103 9.86 7.13 5.70
N LYS A 104 9.95 8.46 5.79
CA LYS A 104 11.23 9.14 6.09
C LYS A 104 11.78 8.78 7.46
N LYS A 105 10.93 8.58 8.48
CA LYS A 105 11.38 8.12 9.81
C LYS A 105 11.97 6.72 9.69
N LEU A 106 11.26 5.80 9.03
CA LEU A 106 11.70 4.41 8.85
C LEU A 106 13.03 4.32 8.10
N LEU A 107 13.21 5.10 7.04
CA LEU A 107 14.45 5.12 6.25
C LEU A 107 15.65 5.74 6.98
N LYS A 108 15.42 6.56 8.01
CA LYS A 108 16.50 7.13 8.85
C LYS A 108 16.98 6.14 9.91
N THR A 109 16.14 5.17 10.26
CA THR A 109 16.49 4.10 11.18
C THR A 109 17.47 3.16 10.47
N ARG A 110 18.77 3.48 10.54
CA ARG A 110 19.82 2.52 10.15
C ARG A 110 19.82 1.40 11.17
N ASN A 111 19.66 0.15 10.70
CA ASN A 111 20.10 -1.01 11.45
C ASN A 111 21.62 -1.04 11.55
#